data_AF-A0A2Z3GSP4-F1
#
_entry.id   AF-A0A2Z3GSP4-F1
#
_cell.length_a   1.000
_cell.length_b   1.000
_cell.length_c   1.000
_cell.angle_alpha   90.00
_cell.angle_beta   90.00
_cell.angle_gamma   90.00
#
_symmetry.space_group_name_H-M   'P 1'
#
loop_
_entity.id
_entity.type
_entity.pdbx_description
1 polymer ?
#
loop_
_entity_poly.entity_id
_entity_poly.type
_entity_poly.pdbx_seq_one_letter_code
_entity_poly.pdbx_strand_id
1 'polypeptide(L)'
;MGKPAPGPWSLHCQLRRSQSHQAAETTAAALGAQLRDGNLIFHTSQSAQSQAIQRATHSPYSHCGIVYKNAGQWQVFEAVQPAKLTPLADRWSLTPGPSPEERGANRQLKANYLNI
;
A
#
# COMPACT_ATOMS: atom_id res chain seq x y z
N MET A 1 -29.73 22.29 15.26
CA MET A 1 -29.19 22.54 13.90
C MET A 1 -28.56 21.25 13.42
N GLY A 2 -29.25 20.49 12.57
CA GLY A 2 -28.78 19.19 12.08
C GLY A 2 -27.73 19.35 10.98
N LYS A 3 -26.65 18.57 11.03
CA LYS A 3 -25.63 18.57 9.97
C LYS A 3 -26.28 18.15 8.64
N PRO A 4 -25.98 18.81 7.52
CA PRO A 4 -26.54 18.44 6.22
C PRO A 4 -26.13 17.01 5.84
N ALA A 5 -27.03 16.28 5.18
CA ALA A 5 -26.76 14.93 4.70
C ALA A 5 -25.58 14.93 3.71
N PRO A 6 -24.69 13.92 3.75
CA PRO A 6 -23.56 13.83 2.85
C PRO A 6 -24.04 13.76 1.39
N GLY A 7 -23.49 14.61 0.53
CA GLY A 7 -23.80 14.59 -0.91
C GLY A 7 -23.37 13.29 -1.59
N PRO A 8 -23.87 12.99 -2.81
CA PRO A 8 -23.62 11.73 -3.52
C PRO A 8 -22.13 11.36 -3.68
N TRP A 9 -21.23 12.35 -3.72
CA TRP A 9 -19.78 12.15 -3.74
C TRP A 9 -19.20 11.65 -2.41
N SER A 10 -19.81 12.00 -1.27
CA SER A 10 -19.38 11.54 0.06
C SER A 10 -19.70 10.06 0.27
N LEU A 11 -20.87 9.58 -0.16
CA LEU A 11 -21.21 8.16 -0.11
C LEU A 11 -20.29 7.33 -1.01
N HIS A 12 -19.97 7.83 -2.20
CA HIS A 12 -19.04 7.17 -3.11
C HIS A 12 -17.60 7.11 -2.53
N CYS A 13 -17.15 8.17 -1.85
CA CYS A 13 -15.88 8.18 -1.14
C CYS A 13 -15.86 7.24 0.07
N GLN A 14 -16.96 7.17 0.83
CA GLN A 14 -17.11 6.27 1.97
C GLN A 14 -17.12 4.81 1.52
N LEU A 15 -17.84 4.49 0.44
CA LEU A 15 -17.93 3.13 -0.11
C LEU A 15 -16.60 2.66 -0.71
N ARG A 16 -15.85 3.55 -1.37
CA ARG A 16 -14.51 3.21 -1.88
C ARG A 16 -13.52 2.97 -0.76
N ARG A 17 -13.56 3.77 0.31
CA ARG A 17 -12.73 3.55 1.51
C ARG A 17 -13.10 2.23 2.18
N SER A 18 -14.38 1.94 2.41
CA SER A 18 -14.79 0.69 3.06
C SER A 18 -14.37 -0.55 2.24
N GLN A 19 -14.49 -0.50 0.92
CA GLN A 19 -14.06 -1.60 0.04
C GLN A 19 -12.55 -1.82 0.07
N SER A 20 -11.75 -0.74 0.14
CA SER A 20 -10.28 -0.85 0.23
C SER A 20 -9.84 -1.36 1.61
N HIS A 21 -10.47 -0.93 2.71
CA HIS A 21 -10.24 -1.51 4.03
C HIS A 21 -10.55 -3.02 4.05
N GLN A 22 -11.69 -3.46 3.50
CA GLN A 22 -12.05 -4.88 3.48
C GLN A 22 -11.12 -5.74 2.62
N ALA A 23 -10.72 -5.26 1.44
CA ALA A 23 -9.80 -5.99 0.58
C ALA A 23 -8.43 -6.16 1.25
N ALA A 24 -7.93 -5.10 1.88
CA ALA A 24 -6.61 -5.14 2.50
C ALA A 24 -6.60 -5.86 3.86
N GLU A 25 -7.71 -5.86 4.61
CA GLU A 25 -7.91 -6.75 5.77
C GLU A 25 -7.92 -8.22 5.35
N THR A 26 -8.59 -8.56 4.24
CA THR A 26 -8.63 -9.93 3.71
C THR A 26 -7.22 -10.39 3.27
N THR A 27 -6.47 -9.52 2.60
CA THR A 27 -5.09 -9.84 2.20
C THR A 27 -4.14 -9.89 3.40
N ALA A 28 -4.32 -9.02 4.41
CA ALA A 28 -3.55 -9.08 5.65
C ALA A 28 -3.88 -10.33 6.48
N ALA A 29 -5.12 -10.85 6.41
CA ALA A 29 -5.49 -12.13 7.01
C ALA A 29 -4.87 -13.31 6.26
N ALA A 30 -4.87 -13.28 4.92
CA ALA A 30 -4.26 -14.31 4.07
C ALA A 30 -2.73 -14.36 4.21
N LEU A 31 -2.08 -13.19 4.24
CA LEU A 31 -0.65 -13.04 4.54
C LEU A 31 -0.34 -13.15 6.03
N GLY A 32 -1.34 -13.08 6.91
CA GLY A 32 -1.16 -13.05 8.36
C GLY A 32 -0.45 -14.29 8.92
N ALA A 33 -0.52 -15.41 8.22
CA ALA A 33 0.24 -16.62 8.56
C ALA A 33 1.74 -16.51 8.20
N GLN A 34 2.10 -15.64 7.26
CA GLN A 34 3.47 -15.44 6.77
C GLN A 34 4.12 -14.17 7.33
N LEU A 35 3.31 -13.16 7.69
CA LEU A 35 3.77 -11.91 8.28
C LEU A 35 4.32 -12.14 9.68
N ARG A 36 5.49 -11.56 9.94
CA ARG A 36 6.14 -11.55 11.24
C ARG A 36 6.56 -10.13 11.59
N ASP A 37 6.60 -9.85 12.89
CA ASP A 37 7.17 -8.61 13.39
C ASP A 37 8.59 -8.43 12.90
N GLY A 38 8.91 -7.22 12.44
CA GLY A 38 10.21 -6.89 11.89
C GLY A 38 10.36 -7.21 10.40
N ASN A 39 9.34 -7.75 9.73
CA ASN A 39 9.38 -7.90 8.27
C ASN A 39 9.47 -6.54 7.57
N LEU A 40 10.27 -6.48 6.50
CA LEU A 40 10.34 -5.30 5.64
C LEU A 40 9.27 -5.38 4.56
N ILE A 41 8.61 -4.27 4.32
CA ILE A 41 7.66 -4.10 3.23
C ILE A 41 8.13 -2.99 2.29
N PHE A 42 7.96 -3.19 0.98
CA PHE A 42 8.40 -2.29 -0.07
C PHE A 42 7.22 -1.85 -0.93
N HIS A 43 7.25 -0.58 -1.36
CA HIS A 43 6.17 0.03 -2.14
C HIS A 43 6.75 0.88 -3.29
N THR A 44 5.98 0.96 -4.36
CA THR A 44 6.25 1.81 -5.52
C THR A 44 5.23 2.92 -5.56
N SER A 45 5.64 4.14 -5.23
CA SER A 45 4.76 5.32 -5.29
C SER A 45 4.77 5.94 -6.69
N GLN A 46 3.71 6.66 -7.06
CA GLN A 46 3.64 7.42 -8.31
C GLN A 46 4.07 8.89 -8.20
N SER A 47 4.47 9.34 -7.01
CA SER A 47 4.94 10.70 -6.83
C SER A 47 6.16 11.01 -7.71
N ALA A 48 6.34 12.27 -8.08
CA ALA A 48 7.51 12.70 -8.86
C ALA A 48 8.84 12.37 -8.15
N GLN A 49 8.87 12.49 -6.81
CA GLN A 49 10.02 12.13 -5.99
C GLN A 49 10.31 10.62 -6.05
N SER A 50 9.26 9.79 -6.02
CA SER A 50 9.40 8.34 -6.19
C SER A 50 10.05 7.96 -7.52
N GLN A 51 9.67 8.61 -8.62
CA GLN A 51 10.29 8.35 -9.93
C GLN A 51 11.79 8.67 -9.92
N ALA A 52 12.21 9.72 -9.21
CA ALA A 52 13.62 10.05 -9.06
C ALA A 52 14.38 8.96 -8.27
N ILE A 53 13.80 8.46 -7.18
CA ILE A 53 14.37 7.37 -6.37
C ILE A 53 14.54 6.10 -7.22
N GLN A 54 13.49 5.70 -7.96
CA GLN A 54 13.54 4.52 -8.81
C GLN A 54 14.65 4.63 -9.87
N ARG A 55 14.79 5.79 -10.51
CA ARG A 55 15.83 6.04 -11.52
C ARG A 55 17.23 6.06 -10.92
N ALA A 56 17.41 6.70 -9.76
CA ALA A 56 18.70 6.78 -9.10
C ALA A 56 19.19 5.42 -8.56
N THR A 57 18.26 4.57 -8.10
CA THR A 57 18.57 3.29 -7.46
C THR A 57 18.47 2.09 -8.40
N HIS A 58 17.94 2.28 -9.61
CA HIS A 58 17.59 1.19 -10.55
C HIS A 58 16.67 0.12 -9.92
N SER A 59 15.86 0.52 -8.95
CA SER A 59 14.90 -0.32 -8.24
C SER A 59 13.47 0.12 -8.57
N PRO A 60 12.49 -0.81 -8.68
CA PRO A 60 11.09 -0.43 -8.77
C PRO A 60 10.55 0.14 -7.46
N TYR A 61 11.22 -0.12 -6.33
CA TYR A 61 10.76 0.30 -5.01
C TYR A 61 11.27 1.70 -4.67
N SER A 62 10.38 2.53 -4.16
CA SER A 62 10.66 3.92 -3.82
C SER A 62 10.44 4.24 -2.36
N HIS A 63 9.78 3.33 -1.63
CA HIS A 63 9.43 3.50 -0.23
C HIS A 63 9.46 2.16 0.49
N CYS A 64 9.75 2.18 1.78
CA CYS A 64 9.76 0.99 2.62
C CYS A 64 9.31 1.30 4.05
N GLY A 65 8.98 0.23 4.77
CA GLY A 65 8.66 0.31 6.19
C GLY A 65 8.86 -1.03 6.88
N ILE A 66 8.69 -1.02 8.20
CA ILE A 66 8.78 -2.22 9.04
C ILE A 66 7.37 -2.61 9.47
N VAL A 67 6.99 -3.84 9.17
CA VAL A 67 5.71 -4.42 9.59
C VAL A 67 5.83 -4.91 11.02
N TYR A 68 4.82 -4.62 11.82
CA TYR A 68 4.63 -5.25 13.12
C TYR A 68 3.17 -5.29 13.53
N LYS A 69 2.86 -6.16 14.48
CA LYS A 69 1.54 -6.37 15.05
C LYS A 69 1.40 -5.63 16.36
N ASN A 70 0.39 -4.78 16.46
CA ASN A 70 0.11 -4.01 17.68
C ASN A 70 -1.40 -4.01 17.94
N ALA A 71 -1.79 -4.31 19.18
CA ALA A 71 -3.18 -4.47 19.59
C ALA A 71 -4.00 -5.42 18.65
N GLY A 72 -3.34 -6.45 18.10
CA GLY A 72 -3.96 -7.40 17.17
C GLY A 72 -4.03 -6.94 15.71
N GLN A 73 -3.62 -5.71 15.39
CA GLN A 73 -3.66 -5.14 14.03
C GLN A 73 -2.26 -5.06 13.42
N TRP A 74 -2.16 -5.35 12.12
CA TRP A 74 -0.91 -5.16 11.37
C TRP A 74 -0.70 -3.68 11.00
N GLN A 75 0.46 -3.16 11.37
CA GLN A 75 0.86 -1.77 11.14
C GLN A 75 2.22 -1.73 10.46
N VAL A 76 2.50 -0.64 9.76
CA VAL A 76 3.79 -0.34 9.15
C VAL A 76 4.35 0.92 9.79
N PHE A 77 5.57 0.83 10.30
CA PHE A 77 6.37 1.99 10.69
C PHE A 77 7.12 2.53 9.49
N GLU A 78 6.87 3.80 9.17
CA GLU A 78 7.38 4.43 7.96
C GLU A 78 7.87 5.87 8.21
N ALA A 79 8.87 6.28 7.44
CA ALA A 79 9.49 7.61 7.52
C ALA A 79 8.92 8.55 6.43
N VAL A 80 7.66 8.95 6.55
CA VAL A 80 6.97 9.84 5.59
C VAL A 80 6.83 11.29 6.08
N GLN A 81 7.67 11.68 7.04
CA GLN A 81 7.70 12.98 7.72
C GLN A 81 6.35 13.44 8.33
N PRO A 82 6.17 13.30 9.66
CA PRO A 82 7.05 12.63 10.62
C PRO A 82 7.06 11.11 10.44
N ALA A 83 7.98 10.42 11.14
CA ALA A 83 7.89 8.96 11.28
C ALA A 83 6.58 8.62 12.01
N LYS A 84 5.84 7.64 11.49
CA LYS A 84 4.50 7.33 11.99
C LYS A 84 4.13 5.87 11.78
N LEU A 85 3.02 5.50 12.37
CA LEU A 85 2.37 4.21 12.17
C LEU A 85 1.18 4.34 11.27
N THR A 86 1.17 3.48 10.26
CA THR A 86 0.11 3.42 9.27
C THR A 86 -0.46 2.00 9.26
N PRO A 87 -1.78 1.82 9.40
CA PRO A 87 -2.40 0.52 9.25
C PRO A 87 -2.02 -0.09 7.89
N LEU A 88 -1.58 -1.36 7.89
CA LEU A 88 -1.16 -2.04 6.68
C LEU A 88 -2.29 -2.02 5.63
N ALA A 89 -3.53 -2.18 6.09
CA ALA A 89 -4.72 -2.21 5.25
C ALA A 89 -5.02 -0.90 4.51
N ASP A 90 -4.57 0.25 5.01
CA ASP A 90 -5.04 1.55 4.51
C ASP A 90 -4.23 2.07 3.33
N ARG A 91 -2.92 1.79 3.32
CA ARG A 91 -1.93 2.46 2.45
C ARG A 91 -1.02 1.50 1.69
N TRP A 92 -0.97 0.24 2.11
CA TRP A 92 -0.09 -0.75 1.51
C TRP A 92 -0.94 -1.81 0.82
N SER A 93 -1.17 -1.63 -0.49
CA SER A 93 -1.77 -2.68 -1.31
C SER A 93 -0.85 -3.90 -1.29
N LEU A 94 -1.37 -5.01 -0.77
CA LEU A 94 -0.63 -6.26 -0.57
C LEU A 94 -0.54 -7.12 -1.84
N THR A 95 -0.72 -6.51 -3.02
CA THR A 95 -0.54 -7.21 -4.29
C THR A 95 0.94 -7.61 -4.40
N PRO A 96 1.27 -8.91 -4.48
CA PRO A 96 2.65 -9.34 -4.71
C PRO A 96 3.16 -8.66 -5.99
N GLY A 97 4.33 -8.04 -5.91
CA GLY A 97 4.97 -7.54 -7.12
C GLY A 97 5.43 -8.67 -8.03
N PRO A 98 5.53 -8.42 -9.34
CA PRO A 98 5.99 -9.43 -10.29
C PRO A 98 7.37 -9.90 -9.87
N SER A 99 7.58 -11.19 -9.95
CA SER A 99 8.86 -11.81 -9.61
C SER A 99 9.98 -11.32 -10.54
N PRO A 100 11.27 -11.44 -10.16
CA PRO A 100 12.40 -11.02 -10.99
C PRO A 100 12.33 -11.51 -12.44
N GLU A 101 11.85 -12.73 -12.66
CA GLU A 101 11.68 -13.35 -13.97
C GLU A 101 10.50 -12.76 -14.78
N GLU A 102 9.39 -12.40 -14.12
CA GLU A 102 8.21 -11.80 -14.78
C GLU A 102 8.47 -10.35 -15.23
N ARG A 103 9.42 -9.66 -14.60
CA ARG A 103 9.79 -8.26 -14.89
C ARG A 103 10.52 -8.08 -16.21
N GLY A 104 11.24 -9.09 -16.70
CA GLY A 104 11.95 -9.05 -17.98
C GLY A 104 11.04 -9.35 -19.19
N ALA A 105 9.97 -10.12 -18.98
CA ALA A 105 9.23 -10.75 -20.07
C ALA A 105 8.00 -9.99 -20.55
N ASN A 106 7.35 -9.17 -19.70
CA ASN A 106 6.02 -8.65 -20.03
C ASN A 106 5.92 -7.12 -20.03
N ARG A 107 5.86 -6.54 -21.23
CA ARG A 107 5.67 -5.10 -21.47
C ARG A 107 4.32 -4.59 -20.94
N GLN A 108 3.29 -5.44 -20.86
CA GLN A 108 1.95 -5.10 -20.36
C GLN A 108 1.92 -4.99 -18.82
N LEU A 109 2.72 -5.79 -18.10
CA LEU A 109 2.80 -5.73 -16.63
C LEU A 109 3.43 -4.42 -16.13
N LYS A 110 4.33 -3.80 -16.90
CA LYS A 110 4.85 -2.45 -16.62
C LYS A 110 3.74 -1.39 -16.57
N ALA A 111 2.73 -1.50 -17.45
CA ALA A 111 1.62 -0.54 -17.54
C ALA A 111 0.60 -0.71 -16.40
N ASN A 112 0.42 -1.93 -15.89
CA ASN A 112 -0.53 -2.18 -14.80
C ASN A 112 0.04 -1.82 -13.41
N TYR A 113 1.38 -1.74 -13.28
CA TYR A 113 2.07 -1.19 -12.11
C TYR A 113 2.08 0.35 -12.07
N LEU A 114 1.54 0.99 -13.11
CA LEU A 114 1.48 2.45 -13.30
C LEU A 114 0.10 3.05 -12.99
N ASN A 115 -0.80 2.37 -12.27
CA ASN A 115 -2.07 2.96 -11.79
C ASN A 115 -2.28 2.82 -10.26
N ILE A 116 -1.67 3.70 -9.44
CA ILE A 116 -2.12 4.23 -8.12
C ILE A 116 -1.41 5.56 -7.80
#